data_AF-A0ABD1AJH6-F1
#
_entry.id   AF-A0ABD1AJH6-F1
#
_cell.length_a   1.000
_cell.length_b   1.000
_cell.length_c   1.000
_cell.angle_alpha   90.00
_cell.angle_beta   90.00
_cell.angle_gamma   90.00
#
_symmetry.space_group_name_H-M   'P 1'
#
loop_
_entity.id
_entity.type
_entity.pdbx_description
1 polymer ?
#
loop_
_entity_poly.entity_id
_entity_poly.type
_entity_poly.pdbx_seq_one_letter_code
_entity_poly.pdbx_strand_id
1 'polypeptide(L)'
;MENERIIGLKQGMQSVSLEPGGQLELSGAPLETLHQTCDELRSHLYLVKTVAEELGIGFLGIGYEPKSSLEDVTTVPKKRYDFIRDHLVRAGSGRDTMLRTCTVQVNLDYSSETDMIRKFRASLALQPVRYV
;
A
#
# COMPACT_ATOMS: atom_id res chain seq x y z
N MET A 1 3.92 16.56 -2.02
CA MET A 1 5.25 17.09 -1.67
C MET A 1 5.37 17.13 -0.16
N GLU A 2 6.54 16.81 0.39
CA GLU A 2 6.88 17.07 1.79
C GLU A 2 8.32 17.57 1.85
N ASN A 3 8.56 18.75 2.44
CA ASN A 3 9.86 19.42 2.47
C ASN A 3 10.56 19.42 1.09
N GLU A 4 9.87 19.89 0.05
CA GLU A 4 10.36 19.95 -1.34
C GLU A 4 10.62 18.60 -2.02
N ARG A 5 10.35 17.47 -1.35
CA ARG A 5 10.46 16.13 -1.94
C ARG A 5 9.12 15.67 -2.51
N ILE A 6 9.13 15.13 -3.73
CA ILE A 6 7.98 14.41 -4.29
C ILE A 6 7.87 13.08 -3.53
N ILE A 7 6.72 12.86 -2.90
CA ILE A 7 6.44 11.67 -2.08
C ILE A 7 5.18 10.92 -2.54
N GLY A 8 4.64 11.32 -3.69
CA GLY A 8 3.42 10.77 -4.25
C GLY A 8 2.90 11.61 -5.42
N LEU A 9 1.97 11.03 -6.16
CA LEU A 9 1.34 11.60 -7.35
C LEU A 9 -0.19 11.50 -7.21
N LYS A 10 -0.92 12.35 -7.92
CA LYS A 10 -2.40 12.30 -7.95
C LYS A 10 -2.89 12.54 -9.37
N GLN A 11 -3.86 11.75 -9.80
CA GLN A 11 -4.56 11.92 -11.07
C GLN A 11 -6.06 11.64 -10.85
N GLY A 12 -6.89 12.67 -10.93
CA GLY A 12 -8.32 12.54 -10.61
C GLY A 12 -8.54 12.01 -9.20
N MET A 13 -9.21 10.85 -9.11
CA MET A 13 -9.50 10.14 -7.86
C MET A 13 -8.42 9.10 -7.47
N GLN A 14 -7.42 8.88 -8.32
CA GLN A 14 -6.30 7.98 -8.03
C GLN A 14 -5.15 8.73 -7.38
N SER A 15 -4.40 8.05 -6.53
CA SER A 15 -3.12 8.53 -6.02
C SER A 15 -2.08 7.44 -5.92
N VAL A 16 -0.83 7.82 -6.14
CA VAL A 16 0.33 6.97 -5.90
C VAL A 16 1.05 7.48 -4.66
N SER A 17 1.31 6.60 -3.69
CA SER A 17 1.99 6.89 -2.42
C SER A 17 3.30 6.12 -2.32
N LEU A 18 4.16 6.56 -1.40
CA LEU A 18 5.23 5.74 -0.87
C LEU A 18 4.95 5.38 0.58
N GLU A 19 4.98 4.08 0.86
CA GLU A 19 4.96 3.49 2.21
C GLU A 19 6.34 3.61 2.89
N PRO A 20 6.45 3.37 4.21
CA PRO A 20 7.66 3.69 4.97
C PRO A 20 8.98 3.11 4.45
N GLY A 21 8.95 1.89 3.92
CA GLY A 21 10.10 1.20 3.34
C GLY A 21 10.33 1.51 1.85
N GLY A 22 9.60 2.46 1.28
CA GLY A 22 9.67 2.81 -0.13
C GLY A 22 8.76 1.96 -1.03
N GLN A 23 7.86 1.16 -0.46
CA GLN A 23 6.89 0.40 -1.24
C GLN A 23 5.99 1.38 -2.00
N LEU A 24 5.78 1.10 -3.29
CA LEU A 24 4.95 1.91 -4.17
C LEU A 24 3.49 1.47 -4.05
N GLU A 25 2.64 2.39 -3.61
CA GLU A 25 1.21 2.12 -3.42
C GLU A 25 0.39 2.81 -4.51
N LEU A 26 -0.59 2.08 -5.06
CA LEU A 26 -1.70 2.66 -5.81
C LEU A 26 -2.95 2.66 -4.92
N SER A 27 -3.47 3.86 -4.64
CA SER A 27 -4.84 4.03 -4.17
C SER A 27 -5.73 4.35 -5.38
N GLY A 28 -6.52 3.34 -5.77
CA GLY A 28 -7.38 3.38 -6.94
C GLY A 28 -8.62 4.27 -6.77
N ALA A 29 -9.29 4.58 -7.88
CA ALA A 29 -10.57 5.26 -7.84
C ALA A 29 -11.68 4.34 -7.28
N PRO A 30 -12.79 4.89 -6.75
CA PRO A 30 -14.00 4.11 -6.55
C PRO A 30 -14.57 3.69 -7.90
N LEU A 31 -14.71 2.39 -8.13
CA LEU A 31 -15.12 1.81 -9.41
C LEU A 31 -16.32 0.88 -9.21
N GLU A 32 -17.20 0.82 -10.21
CA GLU A 32 -18.44 0.04 -10.12
C GLU A 32 -18.22 -1.45 -10.36
N THR A 33 -17.21 -1.80 -11.16
CA THR A 33 -16.97 -3.19 -11.60
C THR A 33 -15.52 -3.62 -11.42
N LEU A 34 -15.33 -4.92 -11.20
CA LEU A 34 -14.00 -5.51 -11.13
C LEU A 34 -13.22 -5.40 -12.45
N HIS A 35 -13.92 -5.31 -13.59
CA HIS A 35 -13.27 -5.08 -14.88
C HIS A 35 -12.60 -3.72 -14.94
N GLN A 36 -13.29 -2.67 -14.46
CA GLN A 36 -12.68 -1.34 -14.33
C GLN A 36 -11.49 -1.38 -13.36
N THR A 37 -11.58 -2.08 -12.23
CA THR A 37 -10.45 -2.23 -11.30
C THR A 37 -9.26 -2.92 -11.96
N CYS A 38 -9.50 -3.96 -12.76
CA CYS A 38 -8.45 -4.65 -13.49
C CYS A 38 -7.78 -3.75 -14.53
N ASP A 39 -8.57 -2.95 -15.25
CA ASP A 39 -8.06 -2.01 -16.25
C ASP A 39 -7.25 -0.86 -15.60
N GLU A 40 -7.70 -0.35 -14.45
CA GLU A 40 -6.96 0.65 -13.67
C GLU A 40 -5.61 0.10 -13.19
N LEU A 41 -5.60 -1.11 -12.61
CA LEU A 41 -4.37 -1.77 -12.18
C LEU A 41 -3.41 -1.99 -13.36
N ARG A 42 -3.90 -2.45 -14.51
CA ARG A 42 -3.08 -2.64 -15.72
C ARG A 42 -2.47 -1.35 -16.21
N SER A 43 -3.25 -0.26 -16.23
CA SER A 43 -2.77 1.07 -16.62
C SER A 43 -1.64 1.53 -15.70
N HIS A 44 -1.82 1.39 -14.38
CA HIS A 44 -0.77 1.72 -13.41
C HIS A 44 0.50 0.90 -13.62
N LEU A 45 0.39 -0.42 -13.74
CA LEU A 45 1.55 -1.31 -13.97
C LEU A 45 2.27 -0.98 -15.28
N TYR A 46 1.54 -0.63 -16.34
CA TYR A 46 2.12 -0.20 -17.61
C TYR A 46 2.94 1.09 -17.45
N LEU A 47 2.40 2.10 -16.78
CA LEU A 47 3.09 3.38 -16.53
C LEU A 47 4.34 3.19 -15.68
N VAL A 48 4.23 2.44 -14.58
CA VAL A 48 5.35 2.13 -13.69
C VAL A 48 6.45 1.41 -14.45
N LYS A 49 6.10 0.37 -15.22
CA LYS A 49 7.06 -0.40 -16.02
C LYS A 49 7.78 0.49 -17.05
N THR A 50 7.03 1.32 -17.77
CA THR A 50 7.58 2.20 -18.82
C THR A 50 8.68 3.10 -18.27
N VAL A 51 8.47 3.73 -17.11
CA VAL A 51 9.47 4.60 -16.48
C VAL A 51 10.60 3.79 -15.84
N ALA A 52 10.26 2.67 -15.19
CA ALA A 52 11.23 1.87 -14.44
C ALA A 52 12.27 1.20 -15.34
N GLU A 53 11.87 0.77 -16.55
CA GLU A 53 12.77 0.15 -17.53
C GLU A 53 13.89 1.11 -17.95
N GLU A 54 13.58 2.39 -18.18
CA GLU A 54 14.59 3.42 -18.50
C GLU A 54 15.58 3.66 -17.36
N LEU A 55 15.16 3.40 -16.12
CA LEU A 55 15.96 3.57 -14.91
C LEU A 55 16.68 2.27 -14.47
N GLY A 56 16.44 1.15 -15.15
CA GLY A 56 16.96 -0.16 -14.74
C GLY A 56 16.38 -0.67 -13.41
N ILE A 57 15.16 -0.26 -13.06
CA ILE A 57 14.47 -0.63 -11.82
C ILE A 57 13.43 -1.71 -12.10
N GLY A 58 13.33 -2.70 -11.21
CA GLY A 58 12.28 -3.72 -11.22
C GLY A 58 11.35 -3.59 -10.00
N PHE A 59 10.08 -3.97 -10.16
CA PHE A 59 9.10 -4.03 -9.08
C PHE A 59 8.70 -5.48 -8.81
N LEU A 60 8.54 -5.84 -7.54
CA LEU A 60 8.22 -7.20 -7.10
C LEU A 60 6.93 -7.20 -6.28
N GLY A 61 5.93 -7.95 -6.75
CA GLY A 61 4.64 -8.10 -6.07
C GLY A 61 4.65 -9.27 -5.09
N ILE A 62 5.24 -9.09 -3.92
CA ILE A 62 5.28 -10.10 -2.84
C ILE A 62 4.87 -9.49 -1.51
N GLY A 63 4.29 -10.30 -0.61
CA GLY A 63 3.79 -9.83 0.68
C GLY A 63 4.88 -9.43 1.68
N TYR A 64 6.10 -9.94 1.52
CA TYR A 64 7.23 -9.66 2.41
C TYR A 64 8.56 -9.65 1.64
N GLU A 65 9.39 -8.64 1.85
CA GLU A 65 10.70 -8.49 1.21
C GLU A 65 11.73 -9.48 1.79
N PRO A 66 12.25 -10.44 0.99
CA PRO A 66 13.02 -11.56 1.51
C PRO A 66 14.52 -11.27 1.60
N LYS A 67 15.03 -10.18 1.02
CA LYS A 67 16.48 -9.98 0.85
C LYS A 67 17.12 -9.09 1.91
N SER A 68 16.57 -7.90 2.14
CA SER A 68 17.21 -6.88 2.97
C SER A 68 16.99 -7.15 4.45
N SER A 69 18.00 -6.87 5.30
CA SER A 69 17.79 -6.78 6.75
C SER A 69 17.01 -5.51 7.10
N LEU A 70 16.51 -5.39 8.33
CA LEU A 70 15.77 -4.20 8.78
C LEU A 70 16.64 -2.93 8.74
N GLU A 71 17.93 -3.09 8.95
CA GLU A 71 18.93 -2.02 8.97
C GLU A 71 19.25 -1.52 7.56
N ASP A 72 19.05 -2.36 6.54
CA ASP A 72 19.32 -2.04 5.14
C ASP A 72 18.14 -1.36 4.43
N VAL A 73 16.94 -1.37 5.03
CA VAL A 73 15.74 -0.82 4.37
C VAL A 73 15.83 0.70 4.26
N THR A 74 15.65 1.21 3.05
CA THR A 74 15.55 2.65 2.81
C THR A 74 14.28 3.20 3.45
N THR A 75 14.38 4.35 4.11
CA THR A 75 13.23 5.00 4.75
C THR A 75 12.76 6.20 3.94
N VAL A 76 11.45 6.28 3.73
CA VAL A 76 10.83 7.41 3.06
C VAL A 76 10.80 8.61 4.01
N PRO A 77 11.25 9.80 3.59
CA PRO A 77 11.44 10.95 4.47
C PRO A 77 10.12 11.71 4.73
N LYS A 78 9.16 11.04 5.37
CA LYS A 78 7.87 11.61 5.79
C LYS A 78 7.84 11.71 7.31
N LYS A 79 7.56 12.90 7.86
CA LYS A 79 7.58 13.15 9.32
C LYS A 79 6.66 12.20 10.09
N ARG A 80 5.52 11.82 9.50
CA ARG A 80 4.60 10.85 10.09
C ARG A 80 5.28 9.50 10.36
N TYR A 81 6.18 9.06 9.49
CA TYR A 81 6.86 7.78 9.64
C TYR A 81 7.91 7.78 10.74
N ASP A 82 8.53 8.93 11.04
CA ASP A 82 9.40 9.05 12.21
C ASP A 82 8.62 8.79 13.52
N PHE A 83 7.45 9.41 13.68
CA PHE A 83 6.61 9.20 14.86
C PHE A 83 6.15 7.75 15.03
N ILE A 84 5.74 7.11 13.93
CA ILE A 84 5.29 5.71 13.96
C ILE A 84 6.47 4.79 14.29
N ARG A 85 7.64 5.00 13.67
CA ARG A 85 8.85 4.21 13.95
C ARG A 85 9.20 4.27 15.43
N ASP A 86 9.24 5.46 16.02
CA ASP A 86 9.60 5.63 17.42
C ASP A 86 8.59 4.94 18.36
N HIS A 87 7.31 4.96 18.00
CA HIS A 87 6.28 4.20 18.71
C HIS A 87 6.49 2.69 18.60
N LEU A 88 6.74 2.16 17.40
CA LEU A 88 6.96 0.72 17.17
C LEU A 88 8.23 0.19 17.85
N VAL A 89 9.27 1.02 17.95
CA VAL A 89 10.47 0.70 18.74
C VAL A 89 10.10 0.51 20.22
N ARG A 90 9.28 1.40 20.78
CA ARG A 90 8.81 1.27 22.17
C ARG A 90 7.86 0.08 22.37
N ALA A 91 7.03 -0.23 21.37
CA ALA A 91 6.12 -1.36 21.41
C ALA A 91 6.82 -2.73 21.23
N GLY A 92 8.07 -2.75 20.75
CA GLY A 92 8.89 -3.95 20.59
C GLY A 92 8.56 -4.82 19.37
N SER A 93 7.60 -4.44 18.54
CA SER A 93 7.17 -5.21 17.35
C SER A 93 6.63 -4.30 16.24
N GLY A 94 6.46 -4.84 15.03
CA GLY A 94 5.80 -4.17 13.90
C GLY A 94 6.69 -3.33 12.98
N ARG A 95 7.99 -3.16 13.32
CA ARG A 95 8.97 -2.50 12.41
C ARG A 95 9.11 -3.23 11.09
N ASP A 96 9.13 -4.56 11.13
CA ASP A 96 9.15 -5.41 9.94
C ASP A 96 7.93 -5.22 9.06
N THR A 97 6.75 -5.23 9.68
CA THR A 97 5.50 -5.00 8.96
C THR A 97 5.54 -3.64 8.25
N MET A 98 5.95 -2.60 8.96
CA MET A 98 6.02 -1.25 8.42
C MET A 98 6.99 -1.11 7.23
N LEU A 99 8.15 -1.77 7.28
CA LEU A 99 9.25 -1.53 6.35
C LEU A 99 9.37 -2.58 5.23
N ARG A 100 8.88 -3.80 5.45
CA ARG A 100 9.18 -4.94 4.57
C ARG A 100 7.94 -5.67 4.07
N THR A 101 6.72 -5.18 4.33
CA THR A 101 5.50 -5.81 3.80
C THR A 101 4.83 -5.00 2.70
N CYS A 102 4.12 -5.71 1.83
CA CYS A 102 3.18 -5.15 0.86
C CYS A 102 1.85 -5.88 1.00
N THR A 103 0.77 -5.26 0.53
CA THR A 103 -0.57 -5.81 0.62
C THR A 103 -1.42 -5.38 -0.56
N VAL A 104 -2.50 -6.13 -0.82
CA VAL A 104 -3.58 -5.73 -1.71
C VAL A 104 -4.83 -5.61 -0.86
N GLN A 105 -5.46 -4.45 -0.91
CA GLN A 105 -6.63 -4.11 -0.10
C GLN A 105 -7.80 -3.72 -1.00
N VAL A 106 -9.02 -3.87 -0.48
CA VAL A 106 -10.24 -3.41 -1.13
C VAL A 106 -11.05 -2.57 -0.16
N ASN A 107 -11.56 -1.45 -0.65
CA ASN A 107 -12.47 -0.57 0.08
C ASN A 107 -13.90 -0.84 -0.40
N LEU A 108 -14.82 -1.06 0.54
CA LEU A 108 -16.22 -1.40 0.24
C LEU A 108 -17.16 -0.50 1.04
N ASP A 109 -18.16 0.04 0.35
CA ASP A 109 -19.19 0.89 0.97
C ASP A 109 -20.25 0.08 1.73
N TYR A 110 -20.99 0.78 2.58
CA TYR A 110 -22.16 0.28 3.28
C TYR A 110 -23.33 1.26 3.17
N SER A 111 -24.56 0.75 3.21
CA SER A 111 -25.78 1.55 3.05
C SER A 111 -26.41 2.02 4.37
N SER A 112 -26.02 1.41 5.48
CA SER A 112 -26.50 1.74 6.83
C SER A 112 -25.54 1.21 7.90
N GLU A 113 -25.69 1.66 9.14
CA GLU A 113 -24.94 1.11 10.27
C GLU A 113 -25.15 -0.40 10.43
N THR A 114 -26.39 -0.86 10.22
CA THR A 114 -26.70 -2.29 10.30
C THR A 114 -25.99 -3.09 9.19
N ASP A 115 -25.93 -2.56 7.96
CA ASP A 115 -25.17 -3.17 6.86
C ASP A 115 -23.66 -3.18 7.15
N MET A 116 -23.11 -2.08 7.66
CA MET A 116 -21.71 -1.97 8.09
C MET A 116 -21.36 -3.05 9.12
N ILE A 117 -22.16 -3.21 10.18
CA ILE A 117 -21.92 -4.22 11.22
C ILE A 117 -21.91 -5.63 10.64
N ARG A 118 -22.84 -5.93 9.71
CA ARG A 118 -22.91 -7.24 9.06
C ARG A 118 -21.67 -7.51 8.21
N LYS A 119 -21.31 -6.56 7.33
CA LYS A 119 -20.12 -6.65 6.48
C LYS A 119 -18.85 -6.78 7.31
N PHE A 120 -18.69 -5.95 8.35
CA PHE A 120 -17.53 -5.98 9.23
C PHE A 120 -17.36 -7.34 9.95
N ARG A 121 -18.44 -7.88 10.53
CA ARG A 121 -18.42 -9.19 11.18
C ARG A 121 -18.08 -10.31 10.19
N ALA A 122 -18.67 -10.28 8.99
CA ALA A 122 -18.40 -11.25 7.94
C ALA A 122 -16.95 -11.17 7.47
N SER A 123 -16.44 -9.97 7.19
CA SER A 123 -15.05 -9.75 6.76
C SER A 123 -14.05 -10.22 7.81
N LEU A 124 -14.26 -9.91 9.09
CA LEU A 124 -13.38 -10.38 10.17
C LEU A 124 -13.35 -11.92 10.26
N ALA A 125 -14.52 -12.57 10.17
CA ALA A 125 -14.60 -14.02 10.23
C ALA A 125 -13.93 -14.70 9.02
N LEU A 126 -14.00 -14.08 7.84
CA LEU A 126 -13.45 -14.61 6.60
C LEU A 126 -12.00 -14.20 6.35
N GLN A 127 -11.47 -13.20 7.06
CA GLN A 127 -10.11 -12.68 6.86
C GLN A 127 -9.04 -13.78 6.91
N PRO A 128 -9.07 -14.75 7.86
CA PRO A 128 -8.07 -15.83 7.92
C PRO A 128 -8.05 -16.73 6.69
N VAL A 129 -9.20 -16.92 6.01
CA VAL A 129 -9.32 -17.80 4.84
C VAL A 129 -8.63 -17.22 3.61
N ARG A 130 -8.43 -15.89 3.58
CA ARG A 130 -7.80 -15.19 2.46
C ARG A 130 -6.29 -14.97 2.61
N TYR A 131 -5.68 -15.39 3.72
CA TYR A 131 -4.22 -15.37 3.83
C TYR A 131 -3.65 -16.52 2.98
N VAL A 132 -3.21 -16.18 1.77
CA VAL A 132 -2.38 -17.01 0.90
C VAL A 132 -1.20 -16.17 0.41
#